data_AF-A0A957KC21-F1
#
_entry.id   AF-A0A957KC21-F1
#
_cell.length_a   1.000
_cell.length_b   1.000
_cell.length_c   1.000
_cell.angle_alpha   90.00
_cell.angle_beta   90.00
_cell.angle_gamma   90.00
#
_symmetry.space_group_name_H-M   'P 1'
#
loop_
_entity.id
_entity.type
_entity.pdbx_description
1 polymer ?
#
loop_
_entity_poly.entity_id
_entity_poly.type
_entity_poly.pdbx_seq_one_letter_code
_entity_poly.pdbx_strand_id
1 'polypeptide(L)'
;MRARRFIPLIIILILIIAFAIFLIVRNRQGAAAAAYGEPYALCPGPDQFGYQCEAAGGISYVDAAQDTGLQADEGDVLVNLPFSFNFYGTDYTQIRIGSNGTLHFDTAFAADFIINCVDEGPIDYLGEMLAPYWDDLDNRTEGAIETAVIGQEPNRVFVIEWDGVMRYFGESGDTVTFEVQLFETTNQVVYLYQDLTTFEYPNGANALVGMQSVQLDTTLTYSCRDDVLADKSGVTFVYPETPNPDLEGAENGIRPDFIGP
;
A
#
# COMPACT_ATOMS: atom_id res chain seq x y z
N MET A 1 -21.71 -62.38 -31.78
CA MET A 1 -20.65 -61.82 -30.90
C MET A 1 -20.95 -60.35 -30.65
N ARG A 2 -21.39 -60.00 -29.43
CA ARG A 2 -21.90 -58.66 -29.09
C ARG A 2 -20.95 -58.07 -28.02
N ALA A 3 -19.90 -57.36 -28.44
CA ALA A 3 -19.06 -56.59 -27.54
C ALA A 3 -19.68 -55.19 -27.38
N ARG A 4 -20.45 -54.98 -26.31
CA ARG A 4 -21.06 -53.69 -25.97
C ARG A 4 -19.97 -52.72 -25.50
N ARG A 5 -19.88 -51.57 -26.17
CA ARG A 5 -19.12 -50.38 -25.77
C ARG A 5 -19.58 -49.92 -24.37
N PHE A 6 -18.77 -50.13 -23.34
CA PHE A 6 -19.03 -49.70 -21.96
C PHE A 6 -17.87 -48.88 -21.37
N ILE A 7 -17.16 -48.13 -22.21
CA ILE A 7 -16.06 -47.25 -21.78
C ILE A 7 -16.46 -45.78 -21.50
N PRO A 8 -17.63 -45.23 -21.91
CA PRO A 8 -17.87 -43.78 -21.75
C PRO A 8 -18.24 -43.36 -20.32
N LEU A 9 -18.98 -44.19 -19.55
CA LEU A 9 -19.44 -43.79 -18.22
C LEU A 9 -18.32 -43.73 -17.18
N ILE A 10 -17.33 -44.62 -17.26
CA ILE A 10 -16.19 -44.62 -16.33
C ILE A 10 -15.31 -43.39 -16.57
N ILE A 11 -15.06 -43.04 -17.84
CA ILE A 11 -14.28 -41.84 -18.19
C ILE A 11 -15.02 -40.56 -17.76
N ILE A 12 -16.32 -40.47 -18.01
CA ILE A 12 -17.13 -39.32 -17.58
C ILE A 12 -17.13 -39.20 -16.05
N LEU A 13 -17.26 -40.31 -15.33
CA LEU A 13 -17.21 -40.32 -13.86
C LEU A 13 -15.83 -39.88 -13.34
N ILE A 14 -14.74 -40.33 -13.96
CA ILE A 14 -13.37 -39.92 -13.62
C ILE A 14 -13.19 -38.41 -13.86
N LEU A 15 -13.70 -37.87 -14.96
CA LEU A 15 -13.61 -36.43 -15.26
C LEU A 15 -14.43 -35.59 -14.28
N ILE A 16 -15.63 -36.04 -13.89
CA ILE A 16 -16.46 -35.35 -12.89
C ILE A 16 -15.78 -35.37 -11.51
N ILE A 17 -15.22 -36.51 -11.11
CA ILE A 17 -14.46 -36.63 -9.85
C ILE A 17 -13.21 -35.74 -9.89
N ALA A 18 -12.46 -35.75 -11.00
CA ALA A 18 -11.29 -34.90 -11.17
C ALA A 18 -11.64 -33.41 -11.12
N PHE A 19 -12.75 -32.99 -11.76
CA PHE A 19 -13.24 -31.62 -11.72
C PHE A 19 -13.74 -31.22 -10.34
N ALA A 20 -14.47 -32.11 -9.64
CA ALA A 20 -14.89 -31.88 -8.27
C ALA A 20 -13.70 -31.78 -7.30
N ILE A 21 -12.68 -32.63 -7.45
CA ILE A 21 -11.43 -32.54 -6.69
C ILE A 21 -10.70 -31.24 -7.03
N PHE A 22 -10.61 -30.85 -8.30
CA PHE A 22 -10.02 -29.58 -8.72
C PHE A 22 -10.75 -28.38 -8.10
N LEU A 23 -12.09 -28.39 -8.07
CA LEU A 23 -12.87 -27.36 -7.40
C LEU A 23 -12.69 -27.37 -5.88
N ILE A 24 -12.61 -28.54 -5.24
CA ILE A 24 -12.34 -28.66 -3.79
C ILE A 24 -10.92 -28.19 -3.45
N VAL A 25 -9.94 -28.48 -4.30
CA VAL A 25 -8.55 -28.02 -4.14
C VAL A 25 -8.47 -26.51 -4.38
N ARG A 26 -9.14 -25.96 -5.40
CA ARG A 26 -9.23 -24.52 -5.67
C ARG A 26 -9.91 -23.78 -4.51
N ASN A 27 -11.03 -24.29 -3.98
CA ASN A 27 -11.70 -23.70 -2.82
C ASN A 27 -10.88 -23.81 -1.52
N ARG A 28 -9.96 -24.78 -1.42
CA ARG A 28 -9.04 -24.91 -0.30
C ARG A 28 -7.79 -24.03 -0.45
N GLN A 29 -7.40 -23.70 -1.68
CA GLN A 29 -6.33 -22.74 -1.95
C GLN A 29 -6.80 -21.28 -1.86
N GLY A 30 -8.11 -21.02 -1.83
CA GLY A 30 -8.70 -19.70 -1.60
C GLY A 30 -9.07 -19.38 -0.14
N ALA A 31 -8.58 -20.12 0.85
CA ALA A 31 -8.95 -19.88 2.26
C ALA A 31 -7.84 -20.25 3.26
N ALA A 32 -6.60 -19.92 2.95
CA ALA A 32 -5.57 -19.71 3.96
C ALA A 32 -5.04 -18.30 3.73
N ALA A 33 -5.55 -17.33 4.49
CA ALA A 33 -4.90 -16.03 4.62
C ALA A 33 -3.47 -16.30 5.09
N ALA A 34 -2.51 -16.22 4.17
CA ALA A 34 -1.11 -16.30 4.54
C ALA A 34 -0.85 -15.01 5.32
N ALA A 35 -0.59 -15.12 6.63
CA ALA A 35 -0.05 -14.00 7.38
C ALA A 35 1.24 -13.56 6.67
N TYR A 36 1.29 -12.29 6.27
CA TYR A 36 2.43 -11.69 5.58
C TYR A 36 3.64 -11.75 6.54
N GLY A 37 4.80 -12.21 6.02
CA GLY A 37 5.95 -12.72 6.81
C GLY A 37 6.74 -11.71 7.65
N GLU A 38 7.74 -12.22 8.39
CA GLU A 38 8.61 -11.50 9.35
C GLU A 38 9.30 -10.24 8.75
N PRO A 39 9.53 -9.17 9.53
CA PRO A 39 10.04 -7.90 9.01
C PRO A 39 11.53 -7.99 8.65
N TYR A 40 11.88 -7.42 7.49
CA TYR A 40 13.25 -7.00 7.19
C TYR A 40 13.53 -5.71 7.99
N ALA A 41 14.56 -5.74 8.84
CA ALA A 41 14.96 -4.60 9.65
C ALA A 41 15.64 -3.50 8.79
N LEU A 42 14.83 -2.68 8.12
CA LEU A 42 15.23 -1.45 7.42
C LEU A 42 14.61 -0.19 8.03
N CYS A 43 13.98 -0.29 9.20
CA CYS A 43 13.28 0.80 9.87
C CYS A 43 14.22 1.63 10.78
N PRO A 44 14.64 2.85 10.41
CA PRO A 44 15.46 3.72 11.27
C PRO A 44 14.68 4.39 12.42
N GLY A 45 13.41 4.04 12.62
CA GLY A 45 12.50 4.72 13.54
C GLY A 45 12.81 4.58 15.04
N PRO A 46 12.10 5.31 15.90
CA PRO A 46 11.00 6.21 15.54
C PRO A 46 11.47 7.51 14.86
N ASP A 47 10.60 8.12 14.05
CA ASP A 47 10.81 9.47 13.52
C ASP A 47 10.66 10.54 14.62
N GLN A 48 10.78 11.84 14.26
CA GLN A 48 10.75 12.90 15.27
C GLN A 48 9.38 13.05 15.96
N PHE A 49 8.28 12.72 15.27
CA PHE A 49 6.92 12.74 15.83
C PHE A 49 6.69 11.54 16.74
N GLY A 50 7.28 10.39 16.42
CA GLY A 50 7.21 9.15 17.17
C GLY A 50 6.69 7.96 16.36
N TYR A 51 6.39 8.10 15.07
CA TYR A 51 6.02 6.94 14.27
C TYR A 51 7.20 5.96 14.21
N GLN A 52 6.90 4.68 14.35
CA GLN A 52 7.87 3.59 14.18
C GLN A 52 7.32 2.59 13.17
N CYS A 53 8.19 1.84 12.50
CA CYS A 53 7.75 0.74 11.64
C CYS A 53 8.13 -0.64 12.18
N GLU A 54 7.21 -1.58 11.98
CA GLU A 54 7.29 -2.99 12.34
C GLU A 54 6.70 -3.85 11.22
N ALA A 55 6.84 -5.18 11.31
CA ALA A 55 6.15 -6.05 10.36
C ALA A 55 4.65 -5.88 10.43
N ALA A 56 3.97 -6.02 9.30
CA ALA A 56 2.51 -6.03 9.25
C ALA A 56 1.85 -7.17 10.03
N GLY A 57 2.61 -8.21 10.42
CA GLY A 57 2.26 -9.12 11.52
C GLY A 57 0.79 -9.51 11.63
N GLY A 58 0.27 -10.32 10.70
CA GLY A 58 -1.08 -10.90 10.80
C GLY A 58 -2.21 -10.03 10.24
N ILE A 59 -1.92 -8.83 9.72
CA ILE A 59 -2.87 -8.10 8.86
C ILE A 59 -3.03 -8.85 7.53
N SER A 60 -4.26 -8.96 7.07
CA SER A 60 -4.61 -9.65 5.83
C SER A 60 -4.86 -8.64 4.72
N TYR A 61 -4.43 -9.00 3.52
CA TYR A 61 -4.70 -8.26 2.30
C TYR A 61 -6.19 -8.23 1.97
N VAL A 62 -6.67 -7.10 1.47
CA VAL A 62 -8.06 -6.90 1.08
C VAL A 62 -8.14 -6.64 -0.42
N ASP A 63 -8.80 -7.54 -1.13
CA ASP A 63 -9.19 -7.32 -2.53
C ASP A 63 -10.29 -6.24 -2.56
N ALA A 64 -9.89 -5.01 -2.87
CA ALA A 64 -10.79 -3.88 -3.03
C ALA A 64 -11.62 -4.05 -4.31
N ALA A 65 -12.71 -3.30 -4.42
CA ALA A 65 -13.61 -3.42 -5.59
C ALA A 65 -14.38 -2.13 -5.90
N GLN A 66 -14.16 -1.06 -5.13
CA GLN A 66 -14.75 0.23 -5.41
C GLN A 66 -13.74 1.08 -6.18
N ASP A 67 -13.86 1.04 -7.50
CA ASP A 67 -13.08 1.85 -8.44
C ASP A 67 -13.18 3.36 -8.11
N THR A 68 -12.02 4.01 -8.05
CA THR A 68 -11.89 5.46 -7.87
C THR A 68 -12.18 6.25 -9.15
N GLY A 69 -12.15 5.58 -10.31
CA GLY A 69 -12.26 6.17 -11.64
C GLY A 69 -10.99 6.88 -12.12
N LEU A 70 -9.90 6.80 -11.35
CA LEU A 70 -8.61 7.35 -11.74
C LEU A 70 -7.95 6.40 -12.76
N GLN A 71 -7.91 6.81 -14.03
CA GLN A 71 -7.19 6.12 -15.10
C GLN A 71 -6.23 7.10 -15.78
N ALA A 72 -4.99 7.15 -15.32
CA ALA A 72 -4.04 8.19 -15.72
C ALA A 72 -2.58 7.74 -15.59
N ASP A 73 -1.76 8.47 -16.31
CA ASP A 73 -0.33 8.63 -16.14
C ASP A 73 -0.20 10.07 -15.65
N GLU A 74 0.34 10.24 -14.45
CA GLU A 74 0.35 11.52 -13.71
C GLU A 74 -1.05 12.13 -13.46
N GLY A 75 -1.96 11.34 -12.91
CA GLY A 75 -3.25 11.84 -12.40
C GLY A 75 -3.45 11.53 -10.92
N ASP A 76 -4.27 12.36 -10.26
CA ASP A 76 -4.74 12.13 -8.91
C ASP A 76 -6.28 12.23 -8.81
N VAL A 77 -6.83 11.73 -7.71
CA VAL A 77 -8.24 11.85 -7.37
C VAL A 77 -8.42 12.17 -5.89
N LEU A 78 -9.31 13.11 -5.59
CA LEU A 78 -9.67 13.46 -4.21
C LEU A 78 -10.81 12.55 -3.72
N VAL A 79 -10.59 11.85 -2.61
CA VAL A 79 -11.55 10.92 -2.00
C VAL A 79 -11.87 11.36 -0.57
N ASN A 80 -13.15 11.26 -0.18
CA ASN A 80 -13.56 11.48 1.20
C ASN A 80 -13.19 10.25 2.04
N LEU A 81 -12.56 10.46 3.18
CA LEU A 81 -12.29 9.40 4.14
C LEU A 81 -13.60 8.97 4.82
N PRO A 82 -13.80 7.65 5.07
CA PRO A 82 -14.99 7.15 5.74
C PRO A 82 -15.06 7.50 7.24
N PHE A 83 -13.95 7.97 7.80
CA PHE A 83 -13.78 8.47 9.17
C PHE A 83 -12.70 9.55 9.18
N SER A 84 -12.62 10.33 10.27
CA SER A 84 -11.48 11.23 10.48
C SER A 84 -10.23 10.39 10.76
N PHE A 85 -9.15 10.66 10.04
CA PHE A 85 -7.87 9.96 10.24
C PHE A 85 -6.83 10.95 10.74
N ASN A 86 -6.13 10.63 11.82
CA ASN A 86 -5.06 11.47 12.33
C ASN A 86 -3.72 11.07 11.71
N PHE A 87 -3.09 12.00 11.01
CA PHE A 87 -1.76 11.84 10.44
C PHE A 87 -0.86 12.95 10.97
N TYR A 88 0.25 12.59 11.62
CA TYR A 88 1.18 13.54 12.24
C TYR A 88 0.51 14.59 13.16
N GLY A 89 -0.52 14.17 13.90
CA GLY A 89 -1.23 15.02 14.86
C GLY A 89 -2.38 15.84 14.23
N THR A 90 -2.52 15.85 12.91
CA THR A 90 -3.59 16.56 12.21
C THR A 90 -4.70 15.61 11.77
N ASP A 91 -5.96 15.99 12.04
CA ASP A 91 -7.14 15.24 11.61
C ASP A 91 -7.53 15.60 10.17
N TYR A 92 -7.62 14.59 9.31
CA TYR A 92 -8.04 14.72 7.92
C TYR A 92 -9.35 14.01 7.65
N THR A 93 -10.14 14.57 6.73
CA THR A 93 -11.41 13.97 6.26
C THR A 93 -11.39 13.65 4.77
N GLN A 94 -10.30 13.95 4.07
CA GLN A 94 -10.10 13.70 2.65
C GLN A 94 -8.64 13.30 2.41
N ILE A 95 -8.41 12.60 1.31
CA ILE A 95 -7.08 12.23 0.85
C ILE A 95 -7.04 12.29 -0.69
N ARG A 96 -5.90 12.68 -1.24
CA ARG A 96 -5.61 12.54 -2.68
C ARG A 96 -4.90 11.21 -2.91
N ILE A 97 -5.38 10.46 -3.90
CA ILE A 97 -4.80 9.19 -4.33
C ILE A 97 -4.11 9.41 -5.67
N GLY A 98 -2.83 9.06 -5.74
CA GLY A 98 -1.98 9.16 -6.91
C GLY A 98 -2.00 7.93 -7.81
N SER A 99 -1.90 8.14 -9.12
CA SER A 99 -1.58 7.05 -10.06
C SER A 99 -0.24 6.37 -9.73
N ASN A 100 0.73 7.16 -9.28
CA ASN A 100 2.11 6.75 -8.98
C ASN A 100 2.31 6.13 -7.59
N GLY A 101 1.25 5.63 -6.95
CA GLY A 101 1.40 4.88 -5.69
C GLY A 101 1.69 5.73 -4.44
N THR A 102 1.32 7.01 -4.46
CA THR A 102 1.34 7.88 -3.28
C THR A 102 -0.06 8.32 -2.85
N LEU A 103 -0.16 8.75 -1.59
CA LEU A 103 -1.32 9.41 -1.03
C LEU A 103 -0.90 10.71 -0.36
N HIS A 104 -1.73 11.75 -0.49
CA HIS A 104 -1.46 13.06 0.10
C HIS A 104 -2.68 13.53 0.90
N PHE A 105 -2.46 13.93 2.15
CA PHE A 105 -3.53 14.41 3.03
C PHE A 105 -3.87 15.91 2.83
N ASP A 106 -3.03 16.62 2.09
CA ASP A 106 -3.19 18.04 1.80
C ASP A 106 -3.55 18.30 0.32
N THR A 107 -3.23 19.50 -0.18
CA THR A 107 -3.51 19.90 -1.57
C THR A 107 -2.34 19.63 -2.53
N ALA A 108 -1.26 18.99 -2.08
CA ALA A 108 -0.14 18.62 -2.93
C ALA A 108 -0.59 17.66 -4.05
N PHE A 109 0.11 17.72 -5.17
CA PHE A 109 -0.16 16.85 -6.30
C PHE A 109 0.36 15.45 -6.00
N ALA A 110 -0.54 14.46 -6.03
CA ALA A 110 -0.23 13.11 -5.59
C ALA A 110 0.30 12.18 -6.69
N ALA A 111 0.71 12.67 -7.85
CA ALA A 111 1.14 11.79 -8.95
C ALA A 111 2.41 12.28 -9.65
N ASP A 112 3.35 12.83 -8.87
CA ASP A 112 4.71 13.07 -9.36
C ASP A 112 5.37 11.72 -9.74
N PHE A 113 6.17 11.70 -10.79
CA PHE A 113 6.89 10.52 -11.28
C PHE A 113 8.38 10.59 -10.96
N ILE A 114 8.86 11.72 -10.43
CA ILE A 114 10.27 11.90 -10.06
C ILE A 114 10.49 11.39 -8.64
N ILE A 115 10.74 10.08 -8.51
CA ILE A 115 11.04 9.44 -7.23
C ILE A 115 12.29 10.04 -6.62
N ASN A 116 12.18 10.64 -5.44
CA ASN A 116 13.31 11.12 -4.65
C ASN A 116 13.25 10.50 -3.25
N CYS A 117 14.40 10.08 -2.73
CA CYS A 117 14.48 9.58 -1.36
C CYS A 117 14.30 10.73 -0.36
N VAL A 118 13.66 10.43 0.77
CA VAL A 118 13.34 11.41 1.81
C VAL A 118 14.23 11.24 3.06
N ASP A 119 15.35 10.52 2.92
CA ASP A 119 16.30 10.22 4.01
C ASP A 119 17.03 11.47 4.52
N GLU A 120 17.15 12.49 3.66
CA GLU A 120 17.79 13.77 4.01
C GLU A 120 16.80 14.83 4.51
N GLY A 121 15.49 14.52 4.51
CA GLY A 121 14.42 15.43 4.91
C GLY A 121 13.21 15.35 3.99
N PRO A 122 12.07 15.97 4.39
CA PRO A 122 10.86 15.95 3.59
C PRO A 122 11.01 16.80 2.34
N ILE A 123 10.23 16.47 1.32
CA ILE A 123 10.18 17.20 0.06
C ILE A 123 8.99 18.17 0.11
N ASP A 124 9.28 19.47 0.20
CA ASP A 124 8.29 20.54 0.45
C ASP A 124 7.04 20.46 -0.44
N TYR A 125 7.20 20.19 -1.73
CA TYR A 125 6.10 20.21 -2.69
C TYR A 125 5.23 18.93 -2.65
N LEU A 126 5.70 17.87 -1.97
CA LEU A 126 4.96 16.63 -1.76
C LEU A 126 4.11 16.66 -0.48
N GLY A 127 4.30 17.64 0.40
CA GLY A 127 3.37 17.84 1.51
C GLY A 127 3.30 16.66 2.49
N GLU A 128 2.10 16.42 3.02
CA GLU A 128 1.79 15.34 3.97
C GLU A 128 1.51 14.03 3.22
N MET A 129 2.55 13.21 3.05
CA MET A 129 2.57 12.10 2.08
C MET A 129 2.73 10.73 2.74
N LEU A 130 1.96 9.75 2.26
CA LEU A 130 2.24 8.32 2.38
C LEU A 130 2.71 7.80 1.02
N ALA A 131 3.80 7.03 1.00
CA ALA A 131 4.33 6.37 -0.19
C ALA A 131 4.37 4.86 0.07
N PRO A 132 3.25 4.13 -0.11
CA PRO A 132 3.26 2.67 -0.05
C PRO A 132 4.15 2.04 -1.12
N TYR A 133 4.15 2.60 -2.33
CA TYR A 133 5.04 2.22 -3.41
C TYR A 133 5.11 3.37 -4.40
N TRP A 134 5.92 4.39 -4.13
CA TRP A 134 6.06 5.51 -5.05
C TRP A 134 7.01 5.16 -6.18
N ASP A 135 6.48 4.98 -7.38
CA ASP A 135 7.21 4.73 -8.63
C ASP A 135 6.47 5.41 -9.79
N ASP A 136 7.05 5.38 -10.98
CA ASP A 136 6.43 5.83 -12.21
C ASP A 136 5.48 4.74 -12.74
N LEU A 137 4.18 4.91 -12.51
CA LEU A 137 3.11 3.94 -12.77
C LEU A 137 2.07 4.52 -13.75
N ASP A 138 1.53 3.66 -14.61
CA ASP A 138 0.58 4.06 -15.64
C ASP A 138 -0.58 3.08 -15.69
N ASN A 139 -1.73 3.42 -15.09
CA ASN A 139 -2.88 2.52 -15.17
C ASN A 139 -3.73 2.75 -16.42
N ARG A 140 -3.37 3.58 -17.42
CA ARG A 140 -4.25 3.88 -18.58
C ARG A 140 -4.62 2.66 -19.42
N THR A 141 -3.79 1.61 -19.42
CA THR A 141 -3.99 0.41 -20.24
C THR A 141 -4.20 -0.87 -19.45
N GLU A 142 -3.67 -0.96 -18.22
CA GLU A 142 -3.73 -2.15 -17.38
C GLU A 142 -3.81 -1.74 -15.90
N GLY A 143 -4.58 -2.48 -15.11
CA GLY A 143 -4.78 -2.23 -13.68
C GLY A 143 -5.85 -1.20 -13.32
N ALA A 144 -6.13 -1.11 -12.03
CA ALA A 144 -7.13 -0.23 -11.44
C ALA A 144 -6.65 0.31 -10.08
N ILE A 145 -7.21 1.45 -9.67
CA ILE A 145 -7.00 2.01 -8.34
C ILE A 145 -8.35 1.99 -7.63
N GLU A 146 -8.43 1.15 -6.61
CA GLU A 146 -9.68 0.76 -5.98
C GLU A 146 -9.66 1.01 -4.48
N THR A 147 -10.83 1.04 -3.88
CA THR A 147 -10.99 1.28 -2.44
C THR A 147 -11.94 0.28 -1.81
N ALA A 148 -11.83 0.10 -0.51
CA ALA A 148 -12.81 -0.63 0.29
C ALA A 148 -12.90 -0.07 1.71
N VAL A 149 -14.04 -0.30 2.36
CA VAL A 149 -14.20 -0.09 3.80
C VAL A 149 -14.58 -1.41 4.42
N ILE A 150 -13.74 -1.92 5.31
CA ILE A 150 -14.02 -3.14 6.08
C ILE A 150 -14.22 -2.81 7.56
N GLY A 151 -14.79 -3.74 8.31
CA GLY A 151 -15.12 -3.54 9.72
C GLY A 151 -16.41 -2.74 9.92
N GLN A 152 -16.60 -2.23 11.13
CA GLN A 152 -17.76 -1.43 11.57
C GLN A 152 -17.27 -0.40 12.59
N GLU A 153 -17.94 0.75 12.67
CA GLU A 153 -17.59 1.80 13.63
C GLU A 153 -17.52 1.24 15.08
N PRO A 154 -16.51 1.62 15.89
CA PRO A 154 -15.40 2.55 15.58
C PRO A 154 -14.12 1.85 15.06
N ASN A 155 -14.22 0.60 14.60
CA ASN A 155 -13.08 -0.22 14.17
C ASN A 155 -13.12 -0.49 12.65
N ARG A 156 -13.33 0.56 11.85
CA ARG A 156 -13.23 0.45 10.39
C ARG A 156 -11.78 0.51 9.94
N VAL A 157 -11.54 -0.06 8.76
CA VAL A 157 -10.29 0.08 8.01
C VAL A 157 -10.66 0.61 6.63
N PHE A 158 -10.01 1.68 6.21
CA PHE A 158 -10.11 2.18 4.85
C PHE A 158 -8.93 1.65 4.05
N VAL A 159 -9.23 0.96 2.95
CA VAL A 159 -8.26 0.31 2.07
C VAL A 159 -8.20 1.09 0.77
N ILE A 160 -6.99 1.36 0.29
CA ILE A 160 -6.71 1.87 -1.04
C ILE A 160 -5.72 0.92 -1.71
N GLU A 161 -6.10 0.38 -2.85
CA GLU A 161 -5.36 -0.65 -3.59
C GLU A 161 -5.00 -0.15 -4.99
N TRP A 162 -3.78 -0.44 -5.41
CA TRP A 162 -3.36 -0.42 -6.81
C TRP A 162 -3.32 -1.88 -7.26
N ASP A 163 -4.33 -2.33 -8.00
CA ASP A 163 -4.47 -3.72 -8.47
C ASP A 163 -3.95 -3.84 -9.90
N GLY A 164 -2.90 -4.64 -10.09
CA GLY A 164 -2.32 -4.92 -11.40
C GLY A 164 -1.90 -3.68 -12.19
N VAL A 165 -1.45 -2.61 -11.53
CA VAL A 165 -1.04 -1.37 -12.20
C VAL A 165 0.33 -1.56 -12.84
N MET A 166 0.45 -1.25 -14.13
CA MET A 166 1.73 -1.37 -14.84
C MET A 166 2.66 -0.21 -14.51
N ARG A 167 3.97 -0.45 -14.64
CA ARG A 167 4.96 0.63 -14.67
C ARG A 167 4.84 1.44 -15.96
N TYR A 168 5.19 2.72 -15.90
CA TYR A 168 5.28 3.53 -17.10
C TYR A 168 6.29 2.94 -18.09
N PHE A 169 5.89 2.83 -19.35
CA PHE A 169 6.61 2.09 -20.41
C PHE A 169 6.90 0.60 -20.14
N GLY A 170 6.26 -0.02 -19.14
CA GLY A 170 6.34 -1.45 -18.90
C GLY A 170 5.73 -2.30 -20.02
N GLU A 171 6.10 -3.57 -20.08
CA GLU A 171 5.42 -4.55 -20.93
C GLU A 171 4.14 -5.06 -20.25
N SER A 172 3.17 -5.59 -21.00
CA SER A 172 1.96 -6.15 -20.37
C SER A 172 2.33 -7.32 -19.44
N GLY A 173 1.78 -7.30 -18.23
CA GLY A 173 2.16 -8.19 -17.13
C GLY A 173 3.35 -7.71 -16.29
N ASP A 174 3.94 -6.55 -16.60
CA ASP A 174 4.92 -5.85 -15.75
C ASP A 174 4.19 -4.95 -14.74
N THR A 175 3.46 -5.60 -13.83
CA THR A 175 2.48 -4.96 -12.95
C THR A 175 2.84 -5.10 -11.49
N VAL A 176 2.42 -4.14 -10.69
CA VAL A 176 2.48 -4.18 -9.23
C VAL A 176 1.07 -4.24 -8.64
N THR A 177 0.93 -4.97 -7.53
CA THR A 177 -0.30 -5.07 -6.75
C THR A 177 0.00 -4.88 -5.27
N PHE A 178 -0.49 -3.79 -4.71
CA PHE A 178 -0.24 -3.40 -3.33
C PHE A 178 -1.37 -2.53 -2.79
N GLU A 179 -1.48 -2.45 -1.46
CA GLU A 179 -2.47 -1.63 -0.79
C GLU A 179 -1.92 -0.89 0.42
N VAL A 180 -2.62 0.16 0.80
CA VAL A 180 -2.51 0.84 2.08
C VAL A 180 -3.81 0.69 2.86
N GLN A 181 -3.69 0.39 4.15
CA GLN A 181 -4.79 0.30 5.09
C GLN A 181 -4.65 1.37 6.18
N LEU A 182 -5.69 2.20 6.33
CA LEU A 182 -5.80 3.22 7.38
C LEU A 182 -6.77 2.72 8.46
N PHE A 183 -6.34 2.66 9.72
CA PHE A 183 -7.15 2.12 10.83
C PHE A 183 -7.83 3.23 11.64
N GLU A 184 -9.16 3.18 11.75
CA GLU A 184 -10.00 4.24 12.34
C GLU A 184 -9.63 4.63 13.78
N THR A 185 -9.48 3.64 14.68
CA THR A 185 -9.25 3.93 16.11
C THR A 185 -7.78 4.15 16.44
N THR A 186 -6.88 3.43 15.76
CA THR A 186 -5.45 3.41 16.12
C THR A 186 -4.62 4.40 15.32
N ASN A 187 -5.16 4.96 14.23
CA ASN A 187 -4.44 5.80 13.26
C ASN A 187 -3.18 5.14 12.68
N GLN A 188 -3.08 3.81 12.77
CA GLN A 188 -1.99 3.05 12.16
C GLN A 188 -2.17 3.01 10.65
N VAL A 189 -1.04 3.00 9.95
CA VAL A 189 -0.95 2.85 8.50
C VAL A 189 -0.27 1.51 8.22
N VAL A 190 -0.82 0.71 7.31
CA VAL A 190 -0.21 -0.56 6.91
C VAL A 190 -0.04 -0.57 5.40
N TYR A 191 1.14 -0.91 4.91
CA TYR A 191 1.39 -1.20 3.50
C TYR A 191 1.51 -2.70 3.31
N LEU A 192 0.75 -3.28 2.39
CA LEU A 192 0.80 -4.70 2.07
C LEU A 192 1.07 -4.91 0.58
N TYR A 193 1.92 -5.89 0.26
CA TYR A 193 2.38 -6.16 -1.09
C TYR A 193 1.93 -7.55 -1.53
N GLN A 194 1.07 -7.59 -2.53
CA GLN A 194 0.50 -8.82 -3.05
C GLN A 194 1.37 -9.42 -4.16
N ASP A 195 1.80 -8.59 -5.10
CA ASP A 195 2.67 -8.97 -6.22
C ASP A 195 3.52 -7.76 -6.61
N LEU A 196 4.84 -7.90 -6.52
CA LEU A 196 5.82 -6.87 -6.91
C LEU A 196 6.76 -7.39 -7.99
N THR A 197 6.35 -8.44 -8.70
CA THR A 197 7.15 -9.05 -9.76
C THR A 197 7.11 -8.18 -11.01
N THR A 198 8.03 -7.23 -11.10
CA THR A 198 8.30 -6.48 -12.32
C THR A 198 9.49 -7.07 -13.10
N PHE A 199 9.52 -6.87 -14.41
CA PHE A 199 10.64 -7.30 -15.25
C PHE A 199 11.83 -6.36 -15.11
N GLU A 200 11.56 -5.06 -14.97
CA GLU A 200 12.54 -4.03 -14.73
C GLU A 200 12.30 -3.44 -13.33
N TYR A 201 13.33 -3.51 -12.47
CA TYR A 201 13.30 -3.02 -11.09
C TYR A 201 12.34 -3.80 -10.16
N PRO A 202 12.52 -5.12 -10.00
CA PRO A 202 11.68 -5.93 -9.12
C PRO A 202 11.79 -5.46 -7.67
N ASN A 203 10.77 -5.80 -6.86
CA ASN A 203 10.86 -5.72 -5.41
C ASN A 203 11.15 -4.30 -4.87
N GLY A 204 10.69 -3.25 -5.57
CA GLY A 204 10.87 -1.86 -5.14
C GLY A 204 12.23 -1.25 -5.49
N ALA A 205 13.02 -1.86 -6.38
CA ALA A 205 14.35 -1.36 -6.73
C ALA A 205 14.37 0.07 -7.31
N ASN A 206 13.22 0.64 -7.70
CA ASN A 206 13.09 2.05 -8.08
C ASN A 206 12.17 2.86 -7.14
N ALA A 207 11.42 2.20 -6.26
CA ALA A 207 10.35 2.82 -5.50
C ALA A 207 10.84 3.48 -4.19
N LEU A 208 10.15 4.52 -3.75
CA LEU A 208 10.18 4.95 -2.36
C LEU A 208 9.06 4.25 -1.59
N VAL A 209 9.40 3.68 -0.44
CA VAL A 209 8.45 3.22 0.58
C VAL A 209 8.69 3.99 1.86
N GLY A 210 7.69 4.74 2.32
CA GLY A 210 7.80 5.53 3.54
C GLY A 210 6.67 6.53 3.72
N MET A 211 6.95 7.56 4.51
CA MET A 211 6.07 8.71 4.70
C MET A 211 6.86 9.96 5.07
N GLN A 212 6.20 11.12 4.98
CA GLN A 212 6.76 12.39 5.45
C GLN A 212 5.68 13.34 5.98
N SER A 213 6.14 14.29 6.79
CA SER A 213 5.43 15.52 7.10
C SER A 213 6.33 16.71 6.83
N VAL A 214 5.87 17.61 5.95
CA VAL A 214 6.57 18.88 5.69
C VAL A 214 6.33 19.85 6.84
N GLN A 215 5.15 19.80 7.48
CA GLN A 215 4.83 20.68 8.60
C GLN A 215 5.72 20.43 9.81
N LEU A 216 6.09 19.16 10.03
CA LEU A 216 6.90 18.74 11.16
C LEU A 216 8.39 18.54 10.82
N ASP A 217 8.80 18.80 9.58
CA ASP A 217 10.17 18.59 9.09
C ASP A 217 10.69 17.16 9.40
N THR A 218 9.87 16.15 9.11
CA THR A 218 10.18 14.76 9.48
C THR A 218 9.77 13.75 8.43
N THR A 219 10.50 12.63 8.39
CA THR A 219 10.33 11.55 7.44
C THR A 219 10.56 10.21 8.12
N LEU A 220 9.93 9.17 7.59
CA LEU A 220 10.18 7.79 7.98
C LEU A 220 10.25 6.92 6.72
N THR A 221 11.47 6.68 6.24
CA THR A 221 11.75 5.79 5.11
C THR A 221 11.82 4.34 5.58
N TYR A 222 11.15 3.45 4.87
CA TYR A 222 11.36 2.00 4.97
C TYR A 222 12.39 1.51 3.94
N SER A 223 12.26 1.96 2.69
CA SER A 223 13.23 1.69 1.62
C SER A 223 13.17 2.78 0.56
N CYS A 224 14.28 3.03 -0.12
CA CYS A 224 14.30 3.90 -1.29
C CYS A 224 15.22 3.34 -2.36
N ARG A 225 14.67 3.02 -3.54
CA ARG A 225 15.41 2.47 -4.68
C ARG A 225 16.26 1.25 -4.30
N ASP A 226 15.65 0.34 -3.55
CA ASP A 226 16.31 -0.84 -2.99
C ASP A 226 15.41 -2.07 -3.21
N ASP A 227 15.98 -3.21 -3.61
CA ASP A 227 15.26 -4.41 -4.05
C ASP A 227 14.87 -5.33 -2.89
N VAL A 228 14.27 -4.73 -1.86
CA VAL A 228 14.09 -5.32 -0.52
C VAL A 228 12.66 -5.71 -0.20
N LEU A 229 11.70 -5.33 -1.04
CA LEU A 229 10.31 -5.75 -0.87
C LEU A 229 10.13 -7.21 -1.30
N ALA A 230 9.08 -7.85 -0.83
CA ALA A 230 8.76 -9.22 -1.21
C ALA A 230 7.26 -9.40 -1.42
N ASP A 231 6.90 -10.30 -2.32
CA ASP A 231 5.52 -10.75 -2.42
C ASP A 231 5.04 -11.32 -1.09
N LYS A 232 3.78 -11.05 -0.78
CA LYS A 232 3.16 -11.49 0.45
C LYS A 232 3.91 -10.97 1.70
N SER A 233 4.43 -9.74 1.63
CA SER A 233 5.01 -9.01 2.76
C SER A 233 4.30 -7.68 3.04
N GLY A 234 4.60 -7.07 4.18
CA GLY A 234 4.05 -5.77 4.53
C GLY A 234 4.73 -5.14 5.73
N VAL A 235 4.50 -3.84 5.89
CA VAL A 235 5.04 -3.00 6.95
C VAL A 235 3.91 -2.22 7.60
N THR A 236 3.91 -2.16 8.93
CA THR A 236 3.01 -1.31 9.70
C THR A 236 3.79 -0.12 10.22
N PHE A 237 3.24 1.07 10.03
CA PHE A 237 3.68 2.29 10.67
C PHE A 237 2.74 2.59 11.84
N VAL A 238 3.30 2.44 13.03
CA VAL A 238 2.58 2.51 14.30
C VAL A 238 2.48 3.97 14.72
N TYR A 239 1.25 4.44 14.86
CA TYR A 239 0.98 5.74 15.46
C TYR A 239 1.44 5.75 16.93
N PRO A 240 2.22 6.76 17.39
CA PRO A 240 2.73 6.79 18.74
C PRO A 240 1.63 7.01 19.79
N GLU A 241 1.66 6.24 20.89
CA GLU A 241 0.77 6.48 22.04
C GLU A 241 1.03 7.85 22.69
N THR A 242 2.28 8.31 22.65
CA THR A 242 2.72 9.63 23.13
C THR A 242 3.51 10.33 22.03
N PRO A 243 2.84 11.09 21.15
CA PRO A 243 3.51 11.95 20.19
C PRO A 243 4.49 12.89 20.86
N ASN A 244 5.55 13.27 20.16
CA ASN A 244 6.51 14.23 20.66
C ASN A 244 5.84 15.60 20.87
N PRO A 245 5.67 16.06 22.13
CA PRO A 245 4.94 17.30 22.42
C PRO A 245 5.68 18.54 21.91
N ASP A 246 6.98 18.45 21.62
CA ASP A 246 7.80 19.55 21.10
C ASP A 246 7.60 19.79 19.60
N LEU A 247 6.76 18.98 18.94
CA LEU A 247 6.30 19.13 17.55
C LEU A 247 4.83 19.55 17.46
N GLU A 248 4.02 19.27 18.49
CA GLU A 248 2.64 19.76 18.61
C GLU A 248 2.64 21.29 18.83
N GLY A 249 2.66 22.06 17.75
CA GLY A 249 2.60 23.52 17.83
C GLY A 249 3.66 24.28 17.02
N ALA A 250 4.27 23.66 16.02
CA ALA A 250 5.02 24.39 14.97
C ALA A 250 4.06 25.21 14.07
N GLU A 251 3.16 26.00 14.65
CA GLU A 251 2.54 27.12 13.96
C GLU A 251 3.66 28.12 13.64
N ASN A 252 3.98 28.26 12.34
CA ASN A 252 4.86 29.26 11.73
C ASN A 252 6.28 28.85 11.30
N GLY A 253 6.57 27.57 11.01
CA GLY A 253 7.65 27.19 10.07
C GLY A 253 9.05 27.75 10.36
N ILE A 254 9.35 28.13 11.61
CA ILE A 254 10.66 28.58 12.04
C ILE A 254 10.86 28.00 13.43
N ARG A 255 11.68 26.95 13.56
CA ARG A 255 12.35 26.68 14.84
C ARG A 255 13.50 27.69 14.98
N PRO A 256 13.48 28.59 15.98
CA PRO A 256 14.75 29.05 16.53
C PRO A 256 15.37 27.84 17.27
N ASP A 257 16.69 27.76 17.26
CA ASP A 257 17.47 26.86 18.13
C ASP A 257 17.89 25.51 17.51
N PHE A 258 18.55 25.58 16.36
CA PHE A 258 19.78 24.82 16.15
C PHE A 258 20.99 25.73 16.39
N ILE A 259 21.28 26.02 17.66
CA ILE A 259 22.63 26.42 18.08
C ILE A 259 23.11 25.33 19.02
N GLY A 260 23.85 24.37 18.47
CA GLY A 260 24.64 23.42 19.26
C GLY A 260 25.77 24.13 20.03
N PRO A 261 26.38 23.43 21.00
CA PRO A 261 27.42 23.99 21.88
C PRO A 261 28.69 24.43 21.15
#